data_AF-A0A366HYA1-F1
#
_entry.id   AF-A0A366HYA1-F1
#
_cell.length_a   1.000
_cell.length_b   1.000
_cell.length_c   1.000
_cell.angle_alpha   90.00
_cell.angle_beta   90.00
_cell.angle_gamma   90.00
#
_symmetry.space_group_name_H-M   'P 1'
#
loop_
_entity.id
_entity.type
_entity.pdbx_description
1 polymer ?
#
loop_
_entity_poly.entity_id
_entity_poly.type
_entity_poly.pdbx_seq_one_letter_code
_entity_poly.pdbx_strand_id
1 'polypeptide(L)'
;MDFPFVGGHEIIGTIVALGDKIDKRIWKIGDKVAIGANLSCKSCYQCKSGNEQNCEYFNHTQDIDGILYKGMGGFESHIVAHPNIMFKYNQITPEEATLTEPLSCVTIVWIRQVSN
;
A
#
# COMPACT_ATOMS: atom_id res chain seq x y z
N MET A 1 3.55 13.69 -17.27
CA MET A 1 2.48 13.50 -16.27
C MET A 1 1.29 14.24 -16.84
N ASP A 2 0.28 13.50 -17.25
CA ASP A 2 -0.88 14.06 -17.92
C ASP A 2 -2.03 14.08 -16.90
N PHE A 3 -2.69 15.23 -16.81
CA PHE A 3 -3.87 15.39 -15.96
C PHE A 3 -5.11 14.85 -16.67
N PRO A 4 -6.12 14.37 -15.92
CA PRO A 4 -6.24 14.35 -14.45
C PRO A 4 -5.38 13.26 -13.77
N PHE A 5 -4.82 13.60 -12.59
CA PHE A 5 -3.96 12.72 -11.79
C PHE A 5 -4.30 12.86 -10.30
N VAL A 6 -4.39 11.74 -9.58
CA VAL A 6 -4.67 11.71 -8.13
C VAL A 6 -3.43 11.20 -7.37
N GLY A 7 -2.73 12.12 -6.72
CA GLY A 7 -1.55 11.83 -5.90
C GLY A 7 -1.87 11.32 -4.50
N GLY A 8 -0.84 11.28 -3.65
CA GLY A 8 -0.90 10.81 -2.26
C GLY A 8 -0.64 9.31 -2.15
N HIS A 9 0.36 8.91 -1.37
CA HIS A 9 0.76 7.51 -1.19
C HIS A 9 1.01 7.08 0.25
N GLU A 10 0.93 8.02 1.18
CA GLU A 10 0.92 7.76 2.62
C GLU A 10 -0.55 7.65 3.07
N ILE A 11 -1.15 6.47 2.87
CA ILE A 11 -2.61 6.32 2.92
C ILE A 11 -3.04 5.52 4.14
N ILE A 12 -3.98 6.07 4.90
CA ILE A 12 -4.77 5.36 5.91
C ILE A 12 -6.25 5.47 5.59
N GLY A 13 -7.04 4.52 6.08
CA GLY A 13 -8.47 4.51 5.85
C GLY A 13 -9.23 3.57 6.77
N THR A 14 -10.54 3.62 6.66
CA THR A 14 -11.46 2.67 7.30
C THR A 14 -12.15 1.87 6.21
N ILE A 15 -12.22 0.56 6.36
CA ILE A 15 -12.92 -0.30 5.41
C ILE A 15 -14.42 0.01 5.49
N VAL A 16 -14.99 0.55 4.41
CA VAL A 16 -16.44 0.86 4.31
C VAL A 16 -17.23 -0.18 3.50
N ALA A 17 -16.55 -0.96 2.66
CA ALA A 17 -17.14 -2.01 1.84
C ALA A 17 -16.13 -3.15 1.64
N LEU A 18 -16.63 -4.36 1.39
CA LEU A 18 -15.84 -5.54 1.11
C LEU A 18 -16.35 -6.21 -0.16
N GLY A 19 -15.44 -6.65 -1.03
CA GLY A 19 -15.79 -7.49 -2.16
C GLY A 19 -16.24 -8.89 -1.72
N ASP A 20 -17.04 -9.56 -2.54
CA ASP A 20 -17.66 -10.85 -2.20
C ASP A 20 -16.66 -11.98 -1.92
N LYS A 21 -15.47 -11.90 -2.51
CA LYS A 21 -14.40 -12.90 -2.39
C LYS A 21 -13.46 -12.65 -1.20
N ILE A 22 -13.68 -11.61 -0.42
CA ILE A 22 -12.82 -11.29 0.73
C ILE A 22 -13.13 -12.21 1.91
N ASP A 23 -12.10 -12.75 2.57
CA ASP A 23 -12.25 -13.50 3.81
C ASP A 23 -12.69 -12.58 4.97
N LYS A 24 -13.98 -12.61 5.29
CA LYS A 24 -14.62 -11.79 6.33
C LYS A 24 -14.17 -12.13 7.75
N ARG A 25 -13.43 -13.23 7.95
CA ARG A 25 -12.81 -13.55 9.25
C ARG A 25 -11.57 -12.69 9.48
N ILE A 26 -10.89 -12.33 8.40
CA ILE A 26 -9.65 -11.52 8.43
C ILE A 26 -10.01 -10.04 8.31
N TRP A 27 -10.88 -9.65 7.38
CA TRP A 27 -11.23 -8.26 7.09
C TRP A 27 -12.69 -7.95 7.38
N LYS A 28 -12.96 -6.82 8.04
CA LYS A 28 -14.29 -6.39 8.46
C LYS A 28 -14.50 -4.92 8.13
N ILE A 29 -15.75 -4.57 7.84
CA ILE A 29 -16.17 -3.16 7.77
C ILE A 29 -15.88 -2.52 9.14
N GLY A 30 -15.28 -1.33 9.12
CA GLY A 30 -14.82 -0.62 10.31
C GLY A 30 -13.37 -0.91 10.71
N ASP A 31 -12.70 -1.91 10.10
CA ASP A 31 -11.27 -2.08 10.32
C ASP A 31 -10.51 -0.85 9.81
N LYS A 32 -9.56 -0.38 10.63
CA LYS A 32 -8.63 0.69 10.28
C LYS A 32 -7.39 0.10 9.64
N VAL A 33 -7.00 0.62 8.48
CA VAL A 33 -5.90 0.09 7.68
C VAL A 33 -4.98 1.19 7.17
N ALA A 34 -3.68 0.92 7.18
CA ALA A 34 -2.70 1.60 6.36
C ALA A 34 -2.57 0.84 5.04
N ILE A 35 -2.28 1.56 3.95
CA ILE A 35 -2.17 0.99 2.61
C ILE A 35 -0.73 1.16 2.13
N GLY A 36 -0.08 0.05 1.83
CA GLY A 36 1.28 0.04 1.31
C GLY A 36 1.31 0.51 -0.14
N ALA A 37 2.23 1.43 -0.44
CA ALA A 37 2.43 2.05 -1.75
C ALA A 37 3.08 1.12 -2.81
N ASN A 38 2.80 -0.19 -2.77
CA ASN A 38 3.59 -1.15 -3.55
C ASN A 38 2.92 -1.57 -4.86
N LEU A 39 3.23 -0.82 -5.93
CA LEU A 39 2.83 -1.05 -7.31
C LEU A 39 3.75 -2.04 -8.03
N SER A 40 4.24 -3.05 -7.32
CA SER A 40 5.11 -4.06 -7.89
C SER A 40 4.34 -5.00 -8.83
N CYS A 41 4.93 -5.38 -9.96
CA CYS A 41 4.28 -6.23 -10.98
C CYS A 41 4.01 -7.68 -10.54
N LYS A 42 4.55 -8.09 -9.38
CA LYS A 42 4.46 -9.43 -8.79
C LYS A 42 5.01 -10.58 -9.65
N SER A 43 5.62 -10.32 -10.80
CA SER A 43 6.00 -11.36 -11.78
C SER A 43 7.49 -11.36 -12.17
N CYS A 44 8.19 -10.23 -12.04
CA CYS A 44 9.64 -10.14 -12.32
C CYS A 44 10.49 -10.86 -11.27
N TYR A 45 11.78 -11.02 -11.57
CA TYR A 45 12.74 -11.68 -10.67
C TYR A 45 12.80 -11.03 -9.28
N GLN A 46 12.85 -9.70 -9.23
CA GLN A 46 12.88 -8.94 -7.98
C GLN A 46 11.63 -9.21 -7.14
N CYS A 47 10.45 -9.21 -7.76
CA CYS A 47 9.21 -9.54 -7.07
C CYS A 47 9.18 -10.97 -6.53
N LYS A 48 9.57 -11.95 -7.35
CA LYS A 48 9.55 -13.37 -6.98
C LYS A 48 10.60 -13.74 -5.93
N SER A 49 11.65 -12.92 -5.79
CA SER A 49 12.70 -13.10 -4.77
C SER A 49 12.42 -12.36 -3.47
N GLY A 50 11.23 -11.75 -3.31
CA GLY A 50 10.86 -10.98 -2.13
C GLY A 50 11.44 -9.56 -2.10
N ASN A 51 12.11 -9.13 -3.18
CA ASN A 51 12.67 -7.78 -3.34
C ASN A 51 11.74 -6.88 -4.15
N GLU A 52 10.45 -6.87 -3.81
CA GLU A 52 9.44 -6.13 -4.57
C GLU A 52 9.71 -4.63 -4.67
N GLN A 53 10.41 -4.05 -3.69
CA GLN A 53 10.88 -2.66 -3.70
C GLN A 53 11.83 -2.35 -4.86
N ASN A 54 12.50 -3.37 -5.41
CA ASN A 54 13.39 -3.28 -6.56
C ASN A 54 12.69 -3.72 -7.86
N CYS A 55 11.35 -3.75 -7.89
CA CYS A 55 10.60 -4.21 -9.05
C CYS A 55 11.00 -3.45 -10.33
N GLU A 56 11.38 -4.20 -11.37
CA GLU A 56 11.82 -3.67 -12.67
C GLU A 56 10.74 -2.89 -13.42
N TYR A 57 9.47 -3.16 -13.12
CA TYR A 57 8.30 -2.57 -13.78
C TYR A 57 7.52 -1.64 -12.85
N PHE A 58 8.14 -1.19 -11.77
CA PHE A 58 7.49 -0.31 -10.81
C PHE A 58 7.15 1.04 -11.46
N ASN A 59 5.88 1.45 -11.35
CA ASN A 59 5.40 2.68 -11.98
C ASN A 59 4.39 3.41 -11.09
N HIS A 60 4.80 4.54 -10.49
CA HIS A 60 3.95 5.43 -9.68
C HIS A 60 2.77 6.06 -10.43
N THR A 61 2.73 5.91 -11.75
CA THR A 61 1.65 6.44 -12.62
C THR A 61 0.77 5.33 -13.19
N GLN A 62 0.94 4.09 -12.70
CA GLN A 62 0.15 2.95 -13.15
C GLN A 62 -1.33 3.17 -12.82
N ASP A 63 -2.22 2.74 -13.73
CA ASP A 63 -3.64 2.63 -13.46
C ASP A 63 -3.86 1.55 -12.39
N ILE A 64 -4.33 1.98 -11.23
CA ILE A 64 -4.72 1.08 -10.13
C ILE A 64 -6.22 0.82 -10.30
N ASP A 65 -6.60 -0.46 -10.37
CA ASP A 65 -8.00 -0.85 -10.46
C ASP A 65 -8.82 -0.23 -9.32
N GLY A 66 -9.85 0.54 -9.68
CA GLY A 66 -10.78 1.17 -8.75
C GLY A 66 -10.42 2.58 -8.30
N ILE A 67 -9.40 3.21 -8.90
CA ILE A 67 -9.19 4.67 -8.85
C ILE A 67 -9.74 5.30 -10.13
N LEU A 68 -10.41 6.45 -10.02
CA LEU A 68 -11.08 7.11 -11.16
C LEU A 68 -10.09 7.71 -12.18
N TYR A 69 -8.89 8.07 -11.73
CA TYR A 69 -7.85 8.74 -12.49
C TYR A 69 -6.48 8.12 -12.20
N LYS A 70 -5.51 8.31 -13.10
CA LYS A 70 -4.14 7.81 -12.90
C LYS A 70 -3.52 8.35 -11.61
N GLY A 71 -2.76 7.53 -10.91
CA GLY A 71 -2.02 7.91 -9.71
C GLY A 71 -2.24 6.96 -8.54
N MET A 72 -1.74 7.35 -7.36
CA MET A 72 -1.68 6.49 -6.18
C MET A 72 -2.92 6.58 -5.29
N GLY A 73 -3.78 7.58 -5.49
CA GLY A 73 -5.13 7.63 -4.91
C GLY A 73 -5.27 8.29 -3.54
N GLY A 74 -4.19 8.58 -2.82
CA GLY A 74 -4.28 9.04 -1.42
C GLY A 74 -5.01 10.36 -1.18
N PHE A 75 -5.21 11.19 -2.21
CA PHE A 75 -5.93 12.46 -2.11
C PHE A 75 -7.39 12.39 -2.58
N GLU A 76 -7.96 11.20 -2.71
CA GLU A 76 -9.39 11.02 -2.96
C GLU A 76 -10.14 10.51 -1.72
N SER A 77 -11.47 10.57 -1.75
CA SER A 77 -12.30 10.17 -0.60
C SER A 77 -12.37 8.66 -0.39
N HIS A 78 -12.19 7.85 -1.44
CA HIS A 78 -12.36 6.40 -1.43
C HIS A 78 -11.46 5.75 -2.48
N ILE A 79 -10.77 4.67 -2.09
CA ILE A 79 -9.97 3.86 -3.01
C ILE A 79 -10.37 2.40 -2.90
N VAL A 80 -10.18 1.64 -3.97
CA VAL A 80 -10.22 0.17 -3.92
C VAL A 80 -8.80 -0.33 -3.68
N ALA A 81 -8.61 -1.16 -2.65
CA ALA A 81 -7.32 -1.74 -2.33
C ALA A 81 -7.41 -3.26 -2.23
N HIS A 82 -6.38 -3.94 -2.72
CA HIS A 82 -6.27 -5.39 -2.57
C HIS A 82 -5.73 -5.73 -1.17
N PRO A 83 -6.21 -6.80 -0.50
CA PRO A 83 -5.78 -7.14 0.86
C PRO A 83 -4.28 -7.35 1.10
N ASN A 84 -3.52 -7.66 0.05
CA ASN A 84 -2.07 -7.89 0.15
C ASN A 84 -1.26 -6.62 0.42
N ILE A 85 -1.85 -5.44 0.24
CA ILE A 85 -1.24 -4.14 0.52
C ILE A 85 -1.94 -3.42 1.68
N MET A 86 -2.88 -4.07 2.37
CA MET A 86 -3.55 -3.50 3.54
C MET A 86 -2.93 -4.03 4.83
N PHE A 87 -2.72 -3.13 5.79
CA PHE A 87 -2.14 -3.45 7.10
C PHE A 87 -3.02 -2.86 8.19
N LYS A 88 -3.58 -3.71 9.06
CA LYS A 88 -4.40 -3.20 10.17
C LYS A 88 -3.54 -2.44 11.16
N TYR A 89 -4.06 -1.33 11.65
CA TYR A 89 -3.47 -0.63 12.80
C TYR A 89 -4.50 -0.49 13.91
N ASN A 90 -4.01 -0.47 15.15
CA ASN A 90 -4.80 -0.23 16.35
C ASN A 90 -3.96 0.55 17.36
N GLN A 91 -4.62 1.14 18.36
CA GLN A 91 -3.99 1.82 19.50
C GLN A 91 -3.14 3.06 19.18
N ILE A 92 -3.09 3.50 17.93
CA ILE A 92 -2.45 4.75 17.48
C ILE A 92 -3.45 5.65 16.76
N THR A 93 -3.12 6.94 16.69
CA THR A 93 -3.90 7.94 15.95
C THR A 93 -3.80 7.72 14.43
N PRO A 94 -4.78 8.18 13.65
CA PRO A 94 -4.67 8.19 12.18
C PRO A 94 -3.40 8.91 11.69
N GLU A 95 -3.04 10.03 12.31
CA GLU A 95 -1.86 10.83 11.97
C GLU A 95 -0.56 10.04 12.17
N GLU A 96 -0.43 9.31 13.28
CA GLU A 96 0.71 8.41 13.51
C GLU A 96 0.71 7.23 12.53
N ALA A 97 -0.46 6.66 12.22
CA ALA A 97 -0.57 5.55 11.30
C ALA A 97 -0.17 5.93 9.86
N THR A 98 -0.42 7.17 9.44
CA THR A 98 0.02 7.71 8.14
C THR A 98 1.54 7.62 7.97
N LEU A 99 2.30 7.74 9.06
CA LEU A 99 3.77 7.63 9.04
C LEU A 99 4.27 6.21 8.76
N THR A 100 3.40 5.20 8.69
CA THR A 100 3.78 3.81 8.40
C THR A 100 4.52 3.70 7.06
N GLU A 101 4.05 4.42 6.02
CA GLU A 101 4.69 4.39 4.70
C GLU A 101 6.12 4.97 4.73
N PRO A 102 6.35 6.23 5.15
CA PRO A 102 7.70 6.79 5.12
C PRO A 102 8.63 6.09 6.11
N LEU A 103 8.09 5.58 7.22
CA LEU A 103 8.86 4.77 8.17
C LEU A 103 9.27 3.43 7.57
N SER A 104 8.42 2.77 6.79
CA SER A 104 8.74 1.50 6.13
C SER A 104 9.93 1.63 5.17
N CYS A 105 10.07 2.78 4.51
CA CYS A 105 11.17 3.07 3.59
C CYS A 105 12.54 3.13 4.28
N VAL A 106 12.59 3.53 5.55
CA VAL A 106 13.84 3.73 6.31
C VAL A 106 14.09 2.66 7.38
N THR A 107 13.08 1.86 7.71
CA THR A 107 13.20 0.76 8.69
C THR A 107 13.66 -0.56 8.07
N ILE A 108 13.64 -0.70 6.74
CA ILE A 108 14.28 -1.82 6.05
C ILE A 108 15.80 -1.67 6.16
N VAL A 109 16.37 -2.24 7.22
CA VAL A 109 17.83 -2.35 7.42
C VAL A 109 18.26 -3.77 7.11
N TRP A 110 19.05 -3.96 6.05
CA TRP A 110 19.75 -5.21 5.80
C TRP A 110 21.01 -5.26 6.67
N ILE A 111 21.01 -6.06 7.74
CA ILE A 111 22.23 -6.34 8.51
C ILE A 111 23.13 -7.24 7.67
N ARG A 112 24.14 -6.63 7.04
CA ARG A 112 25.06 -7.30 6.10
C ARG A 112 26.07 -8.22 6.80
N GLN A 113 26.40 -7.95 8.06
CA GLN A 113 27.30 -8.78 8.86
C GLN A 113 27.07 -8.52 10.35
N VAL A 114 26.91 -9.59 11.12
CA VAL A 114 27.09 -9.55 12.58
C VAL A 114 28.54 -9.94 12.81
N SER A 115 29.38 -9.00 13.24
CA SER A 115 30.73 -9.31 13.73
C SER A 115 30.66 -9.62 15.23
N ASN A 116 31.52 -10.52 15.71
CA ASN A 116 31.80 -10.63 17.14
C ASN A 116 32.54 -9.37 17.64
#